data_AF-A0AAD6MTF8-F1
#
_entry.id   AF-A0AAD6MTF8-F1
#
_cell.length_a   1.000
_cell.length_b   1.000
_cell.length_c   1.000
_cell.angle_alpha   90.00
_cell.angle_beta   90.00
_cell.angle_gamma   90.00
#
_symmetry.space_group_name_H-M   'P 1'
#
loop_
_entity.id
_entity.type
_entity.pdbx_description
1 polymer ?
#
loop_
_entity_poly.entity_id
_entity_poly.type
_entity_poly.pdbx_seq_one_letter_code
_entity_poly.pdbx_strand_id
1 'polypeptide(L)'
;MGSVSFQILSDLHLETHPSYNSFTFPQTAANLALLGDIGHVANNQLFTFLEAQLLRYSTVFFLLGNHEPYHMSFKLAKTKMRQFQSKMDRRSLLGKFIFLDQTRYDITEKLSILGCTLFSRISPQQEFAVERRMVDFRDILRWTVDDHNAAHESDVSWLNAEVMKIETEEPHRQIVVFTHHSPCKDRCQHLRHKDSEVWTGFATNLSDQVCWQGRNVTAWASGHTHFNYSFLDETGKMVLSNQKGYRLFPSEEFNAGRVSTFGDKTTVSEALE
;
A
#
# COMPACT_ATOMS: atom_id res chain seq x y z
N MET A 1 -9.77 -23.49 -9.01
CA MET A 1 -9.00 -22.29 -9.43
C MET A 1 -8.58 -21.62 -8.15
N GLY A 2 -7.27 -21.58 -7.92
CA GLY A 2 -6.71 -21.44 -6.58
C GLY A 2 -6.62 -20.00 -6.10
N SER A 3 -6.55 -19.87 -4.79
CA SER A 3 -6.16 -18.64 -4.14
C SER A 3 -4.77 -18.16 -4.58
N VAL A 4 -4.55 -16.84 -4.48
CA VAL A 4 -3.32 -16.16 -4.87
C VAL A 4 -2.56 -15.78 -3.61
N SER A 5 -1.31 -16.22 -3.51
CA SER A 5 -0.43 -15.90 -2.39
C SER A 5 0.42 -14.67 -2.67
N PHE A 6 0.54 -13.83 -1.64
CA PHE A 6 1.32 -12.62 -1.59
C PHE A 6 2.24 -12.66 -0.39
N GLN A 7 3.47 -12.21 -0.60
CA GLN A 7 4.35 -11.76 0.46
C GLN A 7 4.22 -10.24 0.53
N ILE A 8 3.70 -9.73 1.65
CA ILE A 8 3.40 -8.30 1.82
C ILE A 8 4.41 -7.71 2.79
N LEU A 9 5.09 -6.63 2.40
CA LEU A 9 6.08 -5.92 3.20
C LEU A 9 5.87 -4.41 3.02
N SER A 10 6.10 -3.63 4.07
CA SER A 10 6.11 -2.16 4.00
C SER A 10 7.13 -1.58 4.98
N ASP A 11 7.37 -0.27 4.86
CA ASP A 11 8.16 0.49 5.84
C ASP A 11 9.54 -0.16 6.07
N LEU A 12 10.17 -0.64 4.99
CA LEU A 12 11.48 -1.29 5.06
C LEU A 12 12.59 -0.28 5.38
N HIS A 13 12.39 0.98 4.98
CA HIS A 13 13.27 2.12 5.19
C HIS A 13 14.74 1.84 4.87
N LEU A 14 14.99 1.24 3.68
CA LEU A 14 16.33 0.81 3.27
C LEU A 14 17.31 1.98 3.09
N GLU A 15 16.80 3.20 2.98
CA GLU A 15 17.53 4.48 2.95
C GLU A 15 18.06 4.94 4.31
N THR A 16 17.35 4.68 5.41
CA THR A 16 17.67 5.23 6.73
C THR A 16 18.97 4.68 7.30
N HIS A 17 19.29 3.47 6.86
CA HIS A 17 20.65 2.95 6.88
C HIS A 17 20.86 2.20 5.58
N PRO A 18 21.62 2.76 4.62
CA PRO A 18 21.74 2.25 3.25
C PRO A 18 21.99 0.74 3.20
N SER A 19 20.91 -0.02 3.08
CA SER A 19 20.89 -1.48 3.25
C SER A 19 20.23 -2.17 2.07
N TYR A 20 20.00 -1.44 0.97
CA TYR A 20 19.49 -1.98 -0.29
C TYR A 20 20.23 -3.24 -0.76
N ASN A 21 21.55 -3.29 -0.56
CA ASN A 21 22.39 -4.42 -0.99
C ASN A 21 22.49 -5.53 0.07
N SER A 22 22.23 -5.25 1.34
CA SER A 22 22.42 -6.20 2.44
C SER A 22 21.11 -6.73 3.02
N PHE A 23 19.98 -6.09 2.73
CA PHE A 23 18.68 -6.52 3.21
C PHE A 23 18.18 -7.70 2.39
N THR A 24 18.14 -8.86 3.02
CA THR A 24 17.65 -10.11 2.43
C THR A 24 16.47 -10.66 3.23
N PHE A 25 15.54 -11.28 2.54
CA PHE A 25 14.38 -11.96 3.13
C PHE A 25 14.05 -13.20 2.30
N PRO A 26 13.48 -14.27 2.88
CA PRO A 26 13.12 -15.47 2.14
C PRO A 26 12.05 -15.16 1.09
N GLN A 27 12.04 -15.89 -0.03
CA GLN A 27 10.91 -15.85 -0.96
C GLN A 27 9.87 -16.87 -0.51
N THR A 28 8.70 -16.42 -0.07
CA THR A 28 7.65 -17.30 0.47
C THR A 28 6.37 -17.30 -0.35
N ALA A 29 6.29 -16.48 -1.40
CA ALA A 29 5.17 -16.45 -2.34
C ALA A 29 5.64 -16.14 -3.78
N ALA A 30 4.74 -16.29 -4.74
CA ALA A 30 4.98 -15.92 -6.13
C ALA A 30 4.85 -14.40 -6.38
N ASN A 31 4.03 -13.71 -5.59
CA ASN A 31 3.80 -12.27 -5.70
C ASN A 31 4.37 -11.54 -4.48
N LEU A 32 5.08 -10.45 -4.72
CA LEU A 32 5.56 -9.55 -3.68
C LEU A 32 4.76 -8.25 -3.74
N ALA A 33 4.25 -7.76 -2.61
CA ALA A 33 3.64 -6.45 -2.50
C ALA A 33 4.45 -5.58 -1.53
N LEU A 34 4.99 -4.49 -2.07
CA LEU A 34 5.81 -3.50 -1.36
C LEU A 34 4.96 -2.23 -1.13
N LEU A 35 4.41 -2.09 0.07
CA LEU A 35 3.36 -1.12 0.38
C LEU A 35 3.90 0.20 0.94
N GLY A 36 4.86 0.80 0.23
CA GLY A 36 5.45 2.10 0.54
C GLY A 36 6.54 2.07 1.62
N ASP A 37 7.28 3.16 1.68
CA ASP A 37 8.41 3.38 2.58
C ASP A 37 9.49 2.28 2.49
N ILE A 38 9.78 1.87 1.26
CA ILE A 38 10.84 0.92 0.92
C ILE A 38 12.18 1.64 0.80
N GLY A 39 12.16 2.81 0.14
CA GLY A 39 13.35 3.56 -0.20
C GLY A 39 13.08 4.84 -0.98
N HIS A 40 13.98 5.82 -0.88
CA HIS A 40 13.87 7.05 -1.65
C HIS A 40 14.04 6.80 -3.17
N VAL A 41 13.13 7.34 -3.98
CA VAL A 41 13.21 7.34 -5.46
C VAL A 41 14.40 8.17 -5.97
N ALA A 42 14.91 9.09 -5.16
CA ALA A 42 16.15 9.81 -5.43
C ALA A 42 17.39 8.89 -5.44
N ASN A 43 17.33 7.73 -4.75
CA ASN A 43 18.46 6.81 -4.63
C ASN A 43 18.36 5.68 -5.68
N ASN A 44 19.36 5.59 -6.56
CA ASN A 44 19.38 4.57 -7.60
C ASN A 44 19.41 3.12 -7.06
N GLN A 45 19.87 2.92 -5.82
CA GLN A 45 19.89 1.61 -5.17
C GLN A 45 18.49 1.03 -4.95
N LEU A 46 17.44 1.88 -4.86
CA LEU A 46 16.05 1.40 -4.84
C LEU A 46 15.72 0.61 -6.12
N PHE A 47 16.09 1.14 -7.29
CA PHE A 47 15.83 0.45 -8.55
C PHE A 47 16.64 -0.84 -8.67
N THR A 48 17.89 -0.86 -8.18
CA THR A 48 18.68 -2.10 -8.09
C THR A 48 18.00 -3.14 -7.19
N PHE A 49 17.47 -2.71 -6.04
CA PHE A 49 16.71 -3.58 -5.14
C PHE A 49 15.44 -4.13 -5.79
N LEU A 50 14.68 -3.30 -6.51
CA LEU A 50 13.47 -3.71 -7.23
C LEU A 50 13.80 -4.69 -8.37
N GLU A 51 14.85 -4.43 -9.17
CA GLU A 51 15.32 -5.36 -10.20
C GLU A 51 15.71 -6.72 -9.60
N ALA A 52 16.35 -6.73 -8.42
CA ALA A 52 16.68 -7.96 -7.72
C ALA A 52 15.44 -8.75 -7.25
N GLN A 53 14.35 -8.07 -6.89
CA GLN A 53 13.10 -8.75 -6.55
C GLN A 53 12.39 -9.30 -7.80
N LEU A 54 12.47 -8.61 -8.93
CA LEU A 54 11.90 -9.10 -10.20
C LEU A 54 12.61 -10.36 -10.73
N LEU A 55 13.83 -10.67 -10.26
CA LEU A 55 14.49 -11.95 -10.54
C LEU A 55 13.92 -13.11 -9.71
N ARG A 56 13.21 -12.81 -8.62
CA ARG A 56 12.75 -13.78 -7.63
C ARG A 56 11.25 -14.02 -7.73
N TYR A 57 10.48 -12.95 -7.90
CA TYR A 57 9.01 -12.98 -7.89
C TYR A 57 8.44 -12.89 -9.30
N SER A 58 7.32 -13.58 -9.53
CA SER A 58 6.56 -13.50 -10.79
C SER A 58 5.96 -12.11 -10.99
N THR A 59 5.49 -11.49 -9.90
CA THR A 59 4.97 -10.12 -9.89
C THR A 59 5.47 -9.38 -8.66
N VAL A 60 5.96 -8.15 -8.86
CA VAL A 60 6.27 -7.20 -7.79
C VAL A 60 5.33 -6.02 -7.91
N PHE A 61 4.41 -5.91 -6.96
CA PHE A 61 3.55 -4.75 -6.76
C PHE A 61 4.29 -3.73 -5.90
N PHE A 62 4.27 -2.47 -6.31
CA PHE A 62 4.94 -1.39 -5.60
C PHE A 62 4.06 -0.14 -5.62
N LEU A 63 3.91 0.51 -4.48
CA LEU A 63 3.31 1.85 -4.37
C LEU A 63 4.26 2.78 -3.62
N LEU A 64 4.09 4.08 -3.83
CA LEU A 64 4.83 5.07 -3.04
C LEU A 64 4.18 5.18 -1.65
N GLY A 65 5.01 5.22 -0.62
CA GLY A 65 4.68 5.87 0.64
C GLY A 65 5.06 7.34 0.63
N ASN A 66 5.13 7.94 1.80
CA ASN A 66 5.51 9.34 1.96
C ASN A 66 7.04 9.54 1.86
N HIS A 67 7.86 8.52 2.17
CA HIS A 67 9.32 8.64 2.10
C HIS A 67 9.87 8.51 0.68
N GLU A 68 9.26 7.71 -0.19
CA GLU A 68 9.69 7.54 -1.59
C GLU A 68 10.02 8.86 -2.31
N PRO A 69 9.16 9.90 -2.30
CA PRO A 69 9.41 11.15 -2.99
C PRO A 69 10.41 12.10 -2.31
N TYR A 70 10.99 11.78 -1.16
CA TYR A 70 11.92 12.69 -0.47
C TYR A 70 13.07 13.14 -1.38
N HIS A 71 13.40 14.44 -1.27
CA HIS A 71 14.36 15.18 -2.08
C HIS A 71 13.97 15.39 -3.56
N MET A 72 12.71 15.12 -3.91
CA MET A 72 12.12 15.46 -5.21
C MET A 72 10.63 15.82 -5.06
N SER A 73 10.00 16.24 -6.16
CA SER A 73 8.55 16.41 -6.15
C SER A 73 7.86 15.06 -6.28
N PHE A 74 6.68 14.92 -5.68
CA PHE A 74 5.87 13.70 -5.77
C PHE A 74 5.58 13.32 -7.24
N LYS A 75 5.30 14.30 -8.10
CA LYS A 75 5.12 14.12 -9.55
C LYS A 75 6.35 13.51 -10.24
N LEU A 76 7.55 13.97 -9.88
CA LEU A 76 8.78 13.42 -10.46
C LEU A 76 9.03 11.99 -9.97
N ALA A 77 8.75 11.69 -8.70
CA ALA A 77 8.83 10.33 -8.16
C ALA A 77 7.92 9.35 -8.93
N LYS A 78 6.64 9.71 -9.13
CA LYS A 78 5.70 8.94 -9.97
C LYS A 78 6.23 8.73 -11.38
N THR A 79 6.75 9.78 -12.01
CA THR A 79 7.31 9.72 -13.37
C THR A 79 8.46 8.70 -13.45
N LYS A 80 9.39 8.73 -12.49
CA LYS A 80 10.51 7.78 -12.43
C LYS A 80 10.04 6.33 -12.24
N MET A 81 9.02 6.09 -11.43
CA MET A 81 8.45 4.74 -11.25
C MET A 81 7.73 4.23 -12.50
N ARG A 82 7.00 5.09 -13.21
CA ARG A 82 6.40 4.73 -14.51
C ARG A 82 7.48 4.41 -15.55
N GLN A 83 8.56 5.20 -15.60
CA GLN A 83 9.70 4.93 -16.48
C GLN A 83 10.38 3.59 -16.13
N PHE A 84 10.54 3.30 -14.83
CA PHE A 84 11.08 2.02 -14.38
C PHE A 84 10.18 0.86 -14.81
N GLN A 85 8.85 0.96 -14.63
CA GLN A 85 7.90 -0.04 -15.12
C GLN A 85 8.06 -0.27 -16.63
N SER A 86 8.03 0.79 -17.45
CA SER A 86 8.19 0.68 -18.90
C SER A 86 9.55 0.08 -19.32
N LYS A 87 10.61 0.28 -18.52
CA LYS A 87 11.92 -0.34 -18.73
C LYS A 87 11.86 -1.84 -18.43
N MET A 88 11.16 -2.25 -17.36
CA MET A 88 11.03 -3.65 -16.97
C MET A 88 10.12 -4.44 -17.91
N ASP A 89 9.05 -3.83 -18.43
CA ASP A 89 8.14 -4.47 -19.40
C ASP A 89 8.86 -4.93 -20.68
N ARG A 90 10.01 -4.32 -21.01
CA ARG A 90 10.85 -4.71 -22.17
C ARG A 90 11.81 -5.87 -21.88
N ARG A 91 11.86 -6.37 -20.64
CA ARG A 91 12.80 -7.42 -20.19
C ARG A 91 12.03 -8.71 -19.87
N SER A 92 11.84 -9.55 -20.87
CA SER A 92 11.02 -10.78 -20.79
C SER A 92 11.51 -11.86 -19.81
N LEU A 93 12.77 -11.79 -19.36
CA LEU A 93 13.34 -12.74 -18.39
C LEU A 93 13.07 -12.36 -16.93
N LEU A 94 12.49 -11.18 -16.68
CA LEU A 94 12.15 -10.71 -15.35
C LEU A 94 10.65 -10.93 -15.06
N GLY A 95 10.31 -11.01 -13.78
CA GLY A 95 8.94 -10.86 -13.33
C GLY A 95 8.34 -9.50 -13.71
N LYS A 96 7.03 -9.37 -13.53
CA LYS A 96 6.30 -8.15 -13.88
C LYS A 96 6.36 -7.14 -12.74
N PHE A 97 6.70 -5.90 -13.07
CA PHE A 97 6.62 -4.79 -12.13
C PHE A 97 5.28 -4.06 -12.31
N ILE A 98 4.50 -3.93 -11.25
CA ILE A 98 3.22 -3.23 -11.26
C ILE A 98 3.30 -2.04 -10.31
N PHE A 99 3.40 -0.83 -10.87
CA PHE A 99 3.33 0.39 -10.07
C PHE A 99 1.87 0.75 -9.76
N LEU A 100 1.52 0.67 -8.48
CA LEU A 100 0.20 0.90 -7.92
C LEU A 100 0.04 2.39 -7.55
N ASP A 101 -0.48 3.15 -8.49
CA ASP A 101 -0.76 4.59 -8.35
C ASP A 101 -2.07 4.85 -9.09
N GLN A 102 -3.18 4.69 -8.34
CA GLN A 102 -4.55 4.59 -8.87
C GLN A 102 -4.66 3.52 -9.96
N THR A 103 -4.18 2.32 -9.64
CA THR A 103 -4.05 1.22 -10.60
C THR A 103 -4.88 0.03 -10.19
N ARG A 104 -5.69 -0.46 -11.12
CA ARG A 104 -6.33 -1.77 -11.08
C ARG A 104 -5.45 -2.80 -11.81
N TYR A 105 -5.25 -3.95 -11.20
CA TYR A 105 -4.56 -5.08 -11.80
C TYR A 105 -5.34 -6.38 -11.57
N ASP A 106 -5.86 -6.95 -12.64
CA ASP A 106 -6.57 -8.23 -12.59
C ASP A 106 -5.54 -9.37 -12.60
N ILE A 107 -5.22 -9.89 -11.41
CA ILE A 107 -4.22 -10.96 -11.26
C ILE A 107 -4.77 -12.32 -11.68
N THR A 108 -6.09 -12.50 -11.58
CA THR A 108 -6.82 -13.64 -12.15
C THR A 108 -8.17 -13.17 -12.69
N GLU A 109 -8.89 -14.05 -13.36
CA GLU A 109 -10.28 -13.83 -13.80
C GLU A 109 -11.25 -13.49 -12.66
N LYS A 110 -10.89 -13.78 -11.39
CA LYS A 110 -11.78 -13.58 -10.23
C LYS A 110 -11.19 -12.68 -9.15
N LEU A 111 -9.97 -12.15 -9.34
CA LEU A 111 -9.30 -11.34 -8.32
C LEU A 111 -8.65 -10.12 -8.96
N SER A 112 -9.02 -8.94 -8.47
CA SER A 112 -8.40 -7.67 -8.79
C SER A 112 -7.65 -7.11 -7.60
N ILE A 113 -6.51 -6.52 -7.89
CA ILE A 113 -5.75 -5.68 -6.96
C ILE A 113 -6.04 -4.23 -7.32
N LEU A 114 -6.50 -3.44 -6.36
CA LEU A 114 -6.56 -1.99 -6.46
C LEU A 114 -5.46 -1.42 -5.59
N GLY A 115 -4.70 -0.45 -6.09
CA GLY A 115 -3.70 0.20 -5.26
C GLY A 115 -3.33 1.62 -5.62
N CYS A 116 -3.02 2.38 -4.58
CA CYS A 116 -2.62 3.78 -4.60
C CYS A 116 -1.86 4.11 -3.29
N THR A 117 -1.24 5.29 -3.20
CA THR A 117 -0.60 5.71 -1.94
C THR A 117 -1.61 5.87 -0.82
N LEU A 118 -2.79 6.43 -1.15
CA LEU A 118 -3.82 6.87 -0.21
C LEU A 118 -3.19 7.71 0.90
N PHE A 119 -2.75 8.93 0.59
CA PHE A 119 -2.40 9.86 1.68
C PHE A 119 -3.59 10.00 2.64
N SER A 120 -3.34 10.37 3.89
CA SER A 120 -4.41 10.67 4.83
C SER A 120 -5.04 12.04 4.57
N ARG A 121 -6.27 12.27 5.03
CA ARG A 121 -6.91 13.57 5.12
C ARG A 121 -6.49 14.28 6.40
N ILE A 122 -5.67 15.31 6.28
CA ILE A 122 -5.27 16.20 7.37
C ILE A 122 -6.45 17.12 7.68
N SER A 123 -6.86 17.15 8.96
CA SER A 123 -7.97 18.01 9.37
C SER A 123 -7.51 19.45 9.58
N PRO A 124 -8.39 20.45 9.36
CA PRO A 124 -8.05 21.85 9.63
C PRO A 124 -7.57 22.11 11.07
N GLN A 125 -8.04 21.31 12.04
CA GLN A 125 -7.66 21.43 13.44
C GLN A 125 -6.23 20.98 13.71
N GLN A 126 -5.71 20.02 12.94
CA GLN A 126 -4.37 19.46 13.12
C GLN A 126 -3.36 19.95 12.09
N GLU A 127 -3.81 20.65 11.04
CA GLU A 127 -3.00 21.13 9.92
C GLU A 127 -1.67 21.74 10.35
N PHE A 128 -1.69 22.77 11.21
CA PHE A 128 -0.47 23.42 11.67
C PHE A 128 0.49 22.46 12.41
N ALA A 129 -0.05 21.58 13.25
CA ALA A 129 0.76 20.62 14.00
C ALA A 129 1.37 19.57 13.07
N VAL A 130 0.59 19.08 12.09
CA VAL A 130 1.00 18.09 11.10
C VAL A 130 2.06 18.67 10.17
N GLU A 131 1.79 19.82 9.55
CA GLU A 131 2.71 20.50 8.62
C GLU A 131 4.08 20.73 9.27
N ARG A 132 4.08 21.18 10.53
CA ARG A 132 5.33 21.49 11.24
C ARG A 132 6.11 20.25 11.69
N ARG A 133 5.44 19.13 11.98
CA ARG A 133 6.07 17.95 12.61
C ARG A 133 6.36 16.82 11.63
N MET A 134 5.57 16.67 10.57
CA MET A 134 5.81 15.64 9.57
C MET A 134 6.89 16.09 8.60
N VAL A 135 7.86 15.19 8.38
CA VAL A 135 9.02 15.45 7.52
C VAL A 135 8.60 15.62 6.05
N ASP A 136 7.45 15.07 5.67
CA ASP A 136 6.88 15.10 4.32
C ASP A 136 6.82 16.51 3.74
N PHE A 137 6.33 17.48 4.53
CA PHE A 137 6.17 18.88 4.12
C PHE A 137 7.49 19.65 4.04
N ARG A 138 8.59 19.04 4.51
CA ARG A 138 9.94 19.59 4.39
C ARG A 138 10.72 18.95 3.25
N ASP A 139 10.67 17.62 3.15
CA ASP A 139 11.58 16.85 2.31
C ASP A 139 10.96 16.46 0.95
N ILE A 140 9.62 16.50 0.80
CA ILE A 140 8.96 16.44 -0.51
C ILE A 140 8.93 17.85 -1.10
N LEU A 141 9.57 18.04 -2.25
CA LEU A 141 9.71 19.37 -2.84
C LEU A 141 8.36 19.94 -3.28
N ARG A 142 8.00 21.10 -2.71
CA ARG A 142 6.77 21.84 -3.00
C ARG A 142 5.51 21.02 -2.71
N TRP A 143 5.53 20.26 -1.62
CA TRP A 143 4.37 19.52 -1.14
C TRP A 143 3.70 20.27 0.00
N THR A 144 2.45 20.68 -0.20
CA THR A 144 1.67 21.39 0.80
C THR A 144 0.61 20.48 1.43
N VAL A 145 -0.01 20.92 2.54
CA VAL A 145 -1.16 20.20 3.11
C VAL A 145 -2.33 20.13 2.13
N ASP A 146 -2.53 21.17 1.32
CA ASP A 146 -3.54 21.17 0.26
C ASP A 146 -3.25 20.11 -0.81
N ASP A 147 -1.99 19.98 -1.26
CA ASP A 147 -1.59 18.93 -2.20
C ASP A 147 -1.81 17.53 -1.61
N HIS A 148 -1.50 17.34 -0.32
CA HIS A 148 -1.68 16.10 0.42
C HIS A 148 -3.16 15.69 0.49
N ASN A 149 -4.02 16.64 0.88
CA ASN A 149 -5.47 16.43 0.94
C ASN A 149 -6.09 16.22 -0.44
N ALA A 150 -5.64 16.95 -1.46
CA ALA A 150 -6.09 16.75 -2.84
C ALA A 150 -5.70 15.36 -3.38
N ALA A 151 -4.51 14.87 -3.05
CA ALA A 151 -4.08 13.52 -3.40
C ALA A 151 -4.92 12.46 -2.68
N HIS A 152 -5.22 12.64 -1.39
CA HIS A 152 -6.15 11.79 -0.66
C HIS A 152 -7.53 11.72 -1.33
N GLU A 153 -8.14 12.87 -1.63
CA GLU A 153 -9.46 12.95 -2.26
C GLU A 153 -9.48 12.29 -3.64
N SER A 154 -8.40 12.45 -4.42
CA SER A 154 -8.24 11.77 -5.71
C SER A 154 -8.18 10.24 -5.55
N ASP A 155 -7.42 9.73 -4.58
CA ASP A 155 -7.28 8.30 -4.33
C ASP A 155 -8.59 7.68 -3.83
N VAL A 156 -9.30 8.34 -2.90
CA VAL A 156 -10.61 7.87 -2.39
C VAL A 156 -11.65 7.86 -3.51
N SER A 157 -11.70 8.92 -4.32
CA SER A 157 -12.66 8.99 -5.45
C SER A 157 -12.41 7.89 -6.47
N TRP A 158 -11.15 7.64 -6.82
CA TRP A 158 -10.77 6.56 -7.72
C TRP A 158 -11.11 5.17 -7.15
N LEU A 159 -10.79 4.91 -5.88
CA LEU A 159 -11.13 3.66 -5.22
C LEU A 159 -12.65 3.42 -5.18
N ASN A 160 -13.43 4.44 -4.81
CA ASN A 160 -14.89 4.35 -4.78
C ASN A 160 -15.46 4.03 -6.16
N ALA A 161 -14.95 4.68 -7.21
CA ALA A 161 -15.38 4.44 -8.59
C ALA A 161 -15.02 3.03 -9.08
N GLU A 162 -13.79 2.56 -8.83
CA GLU A 162 -13.35 1.22 -9.26
C GLU A 162 -14.09 0.10 -8.51
N VAL A 163 -14.30 0.24 -7.21
CA VAL A 163 -15.09 -0.73 -6.43
C VAL A 163 -16.52 -0.79 -6.94
N MET A 164 -17.19 0.37 -7.10
CA MET A 164 -18.56 0.42 -7.62
C MET A 164 -18.67 -0.20 -9.01
N LYS A 165 -17.69 0.06 -9.88
CA LYS A 165 -17.62 -0.51 -11.23
C LYS A 165 -17.51 -2.03 -11.18
N ILE A 166 -16.59 -2.58 -10.40
CA ILE A 166 -16.41 -4.04 -10.28
C ILE A 166 -17.66 -4.69 -9.70
N GLU A 167 -18.29 -4.10 -8.69
CA GLU A 167 -19.51 -4.68 -8.09
C GLU A 167 -20.69 -4.73 -9.05
N THR A 168 -20.77 -3.77 -9.96
CA THR A 168 -21.84 -3.66 -10.96
C THR A 168 -21.57 -4.55 -12.17
N GLU A 169 -20.37 -4.47 -12.74
CA GLU A 169 -20.02 -5.12 -14.02
C GLU A 169 -19.51 -6.56 -13.81
N GLU A 170 -18.86 -6.84 -12.68
CA GLU A 170 -18.15 -8.09 -12.40
C GLU A 170 -18.45 -8.59 -10.98
N PRO A 171 -19.71 -8.83 -10.60
CA PRO A 171 -20.13 -9.05 -9.21
C PRO A 171 -19.49 -10.27 -8.53
N HIS A 172 -18.88 -11.18 -9.28
CA HIS A 172 -18.17 -12.36 -8.80
C HIS A 172 -16.67 -12.11 -8.51
N ARG A 173 -16.13 -10.96 -8.91
CA ARG A 173 -14.72 -10.61 -8.83
C ARG A 173 -14.39 -10.04 -7.46
N GLN A 174 -13.47 -10.68 -6.77
CA GLN A 174 -12.97 -10.21 -5.48
C GLN A 174 -11.96 -9.09 -5.67
N ILE A 175 -11.88 -8.20 -4.69
CA ILE A 175 -11.00 -7.05 -4.66
C ILE A 175 -10.12 -7.14 -3.43
N VAL A 176 -8.81 -6.98 -3.65
CA VAL A 176 -7.83 -6.73 -2.59
C VAL A 176 -7.30 -5.32 -2.79
N VAL A 177 -7.33 -4.51 -1.74
CA VAL A 177 -6.84 -3.13 -1.78
C VAL A 177 -5.47 -3.03 -1.11
N PHE A 178 -4.53 -2.37 -1.77
CA PHE A 178 -3.18 -2.11 -1.27
C PHE A 178 -2.95 -0.60 -1.20
N THR A 179 -2.67 -0.10 0.00
CA THR A 179 -2.34 1.33 0.22
C THR A 179 -1.08 1.50 1.04
N HIS A 180 -0.54 2.72 1.08
CA HIS A 180 0.48 3.03 2.08
C HIS A 180 -0.18 3.48 3.38
N HIS A 181 -0.97 4.57 3.39
CA HIS A 181 -1.58 4.99 4.65
C HIS A 181 -2.76 4.08 5.01
N SER A 182 -3.03 4.03 6.32
CA SER A 182 -4.08 3.21 6.89
C SER A 182 -5.47 3.80 6.60
N PRO A 183 -6.44 2.97 6.16
CA PRO A 183 -7.84 3.36 5.95
C PRO A 183 -8.68 3.31 7.25
N CYS A 184 -8.06 2.98 8.40
CA CYS A 184 -8.76 2.76 9.65
C CYS A 184 -8.05 3.42 10.84
N LYS A 185 -8.82 3.88 11.84
CA LYS A 185 -8.29 4.52 13.05
C LYS A 185 -8.12 3.56 14.23
N ASP A 186 -9.20 2.92 14.67
CA ASP A 186 -9.24 2.36 16.03
C ASP A 186 -8.41 1.09 16.23
N ARG A 187 -8.16 0.33 15.15
CA ARG A 187 -7.45 -0.96 15.19
C ARG A 187 -6.15 -0.98 14.41
N CYS A 188 -5.81 0.13 13.74
CA CYS A 188 -4.66 0.21 12.85
C CYS A 188 -3.53 1.09 13.41
N GLN A 189 -3.58 1.39 14.71
CA GLN A 189 -2.59 2.21 15.41
C GLN A 189 -2.24 1.65 16.78
N HIS A 190 -1.03 1.98 17.23
CA HIS A 190 -0.62 1.71 18.60
C HIS A 190 -1.36 2.63 19.60
N LEU A 191 -1.85 2.09 20.72
CA LEU A 191 -2.67 2.81 21.72
C LEU A 191 -2.02 4.10 22.24
N ARG A 192 -0.68 4.12 22.33
CA ARG A 192 0.11 5.31 22.73
C ARG A 192 -0.16 6.56 21.89
N HIS A 193 -0.72 6.42 20.70
CA HIS A 193 -0.95 7.50 19.74
C HIS A 193 -2.42 7.94 19.61
N LYS A 194 -3.33 7.34 20.40
CA LYS A 194 -4.79 7.54 20.29
C LYS A 194 -5.24 9.01 20.28
N ASP A 195 -4.55 9.85 21.04
CA ASP A 195 -4.85 11.28 21.22
C ASP A 195 -3.76 12.19 20.63
N SER A 196 -3.01 11.70 19.64
CA SER A 196 -1.94 12.46 18.99
C SER A 196 -2.47 13.68 18.24
N GLU A 197 -1.84 14.83 18.46
CA GLU A 197 -2.14 16.12 17.78
C GLU A 197 -1.83 16.09 16.28
N VAL A 198 -1.16 15.04 15.80
CA VAL A 198 -0.78 14.87 14.38
C VAL A 198 -1.40 13.63 13.75
N TRP A 199 -2.36 13.00 14.42
CA TRP A 199 -2.94 11.73 13.99
C TRP A 199 -3.49 11.74 12.55
N THR A 200 -4.11 12.84 12.12
CA THR A 200 -4.67 12.97 10.76
C THR A 200 -3.61 13.01 9.65
N GLY A 201 -2.32 13.10 9.99
CA GLY A 201 -1.21 12.86 9.08
C GLY A 201 -0.87 11.37 8.85
N PHE A 202 -1.43 10.45 9.66
CA PHE A 202 -1.09 9.02 9.61
C PHE A 202 -2.19 8.15 9.04
N ALA A 203 -3.45 8.49 9.23
CA ALA A 203 -4.56 7.67 8.77
C ALA A 203 -5.85 8.48 8.60
N THR A 204 -6.79 7.90 7.86
CA THR A 204 -8.15 8.42 7.72
C THR A 204 -9.10 7.25 7.87
N ASN A 205 -10.15 7.42 8.67
CA ASN A 205 -11.18 6.40 8.76
C ASN A 205 -12.05 6.44 7.49
N LEU A 206 -12.02 5.37 6.69
CA LEU A 206 -12.81 5.24 5.47
C LEU A 206 -14.06 4.37 5.67
N SER A 207 -14.48 4.08 6.91
CA SER A 207 -15.61 3.18 7.19
C SER A 207 -16.93 3.59 6.52
N ASP A 208 -17.08 4.86 6.16
CA ASP A 208 -18.25 5.43 5.48
C ASP A 208 -18.12 5.46 3.94
N GLN A 209 -16.95 5.09 3.39
CA GLN A 209 -16.68 5.12 1.97
C GLN A 209 -17.14 3.85 1.25
N VAL A 210 -17.57 4.00 0.00
CA VAL A 210 -17.98 2.89 -0.88
C VAL A 210 -16.86 1.85 -1.00
N CYS A 211 -15.61 2.30 -1.14
CA CYS A 211 -14.46 1.41 -1.29
C CYS A 211 -14.18 0.56 -0.04
N TRP A 212 -14.63 1.00 1.14
CA TRP A 212 -14.56 0.21 2.35
C TRP A 212 -15.74 -0.75 2.47
N GLN A 213 -16.95 -0.23 2.26
CA GLN A 213 -18.21 -0.96 2.45
C GLN A 213 -18.49 -2.01 1.36
N GLY A 214 -17.81 -1.90 0.21
CA GLY A 214 -17.98 -2.82 -0.91
C GLY A 214 -17.83 -4.28 -0.51
N ARG A 215 -18.85 -5.08 -0.81
CA ARG A 215 -18.92 -6.54 -0.54
C ARG A 215 -17.87 -7.32 -1.31
N ASN A 216 -17.45 -6.80 -2.48
CA ASN A 216 -16.42 -7.42 -3.29
C ASN A 216 -15.01 -7.16 -2.73
N VAL A 217 -14.84 -6.19 -1.83
CA VAL A 217 -13.56 -5.94 -1.16
C VAL A 217 -13.37 -6.94 -0.02
N THR A 218 -12.50 -7.93 -0.25
CA THR A 218 -12.29 -9.05 0.69
C THR A 218 -11.03 -8.89 1.54
N ALA A 219 -10.09 -8.04 1.13
CA ALA A 219 -8.96 -7.66 1.97
C ALA A 219 -8.44 -6.25 1.69
N TRP A 220 -7.79 -5.66 2.70
CA TRP A 220 -7.08 -4.40 2.65
C TRP A 220 -5.75 -4.51 3.39
N ALA A 221 -4.64 -4.27 2.69
CA ALA A 221 -3.31 -4.20 3.31
C ALA A 221 -2.73 -2.79 3.24
N SER A 222 -2.08 -2.33 4.31
CA SER A 222 -1.41 -1.02 4.35
C SER A 222 -0.16 -0.98 5.25
N GLY A 223 0.51 0.18 5.31
CA GLY A 223 1.73 0.45 6.07
C GLY A 223 1.65 1.75 6.91
N HIS A 224 2.73 2.55 6.91
CA HIS A 224 2.89 3.91 7.47
C HIS A 224 2.85 4.04 9.00
N THR A 225 1.94 3.33 9.68
CA THR A 225 1.70 3.54 11.12
C THR A 225 2.77 2.92 12.02
N HIS A 226 3.69 2.14 11.43
CA HIS A 226 4.71 1.30 12.07
C HIS A 226 4.12 0.37 13.13
N PHE A 227 2.85 0.02 12.96
CA PHE A 227 2.09 -0.85 13.84
C PHE A 227 1.51 -2.01 13.03
N ASN A 228 1.97 -3.22 13.34
CA ASN A 228 1.49 -4.42 12.70
C ASN A 228 0.11 -4.81 13.23
N TYR A 229 -0.77 -5.24 12.33
CA TYR A 229 -2.10 -5.71 12.69
C TYR A 229 -2.60 -6.75 11.69
N SER A 230 -3.55 -7.56 12.12
CA SER A 230 -4.26 -8.52 11.28
C SER A 230 -5.59 -8.86 11.92
N PHE A 231 -6.69 -8.55 11.25
CA PHE A 231 -8.01 -8.85 11.76
C PHE A 231 -9.07 -8.96 10.66
N LEU A 232 -10.21 -9.55 11.01
CA LEU A 232 -11.44 -9.42 10.24
C LEU A 232 -12.26 -8.25 10.78
N ASP A 233 -12.79 -7.42 9.87
CA ASP A 233 -13.83 -6.45 10.21
C ASP A 233 -15.18 -7.16 10.40
N GLU A 234 -16.22 -6.38 10.74
CA GLU A 234 -17.59 -6.84 10.93
C GLU A 234 -18.22 -7.49 9.69
N THR A 235 -17.69 -7.23 8.49
CA THR A 235 -18.14 -7.81 7.22
C THR A 235 -17.34 -9.05 6.81
N GLY A 236 -16.32 -9.42 7.58
CA GLY A 236 -15.41 -10.51 7.27
C GLY A 236 -14.36 -10.17 6.21
N LYS A 237 -14.05 -8.88 6.03
CA LYS A 237 -12.92 -8.37 5.22
C LYS A 237 -11.63 -8.47 6.04
N MET A 238 -10.57 -8.99 5.44
CA MET A 238 -9.26 -9.08 6.09
C MET A 238 -8.53 -7.73 6.03
N VAL A 239 -8.20 -7.16 7.18
CA VAL A 239 -7.44 -5.92 7.29
C VAL A 239 -6.09 -6.23 7.93
N LEU A 240 -4.99 -5.90 7.26
CA LEU A 240 -3.66 -6.30 7.69
C LEU A 240 -2.55 -5.30 7.37
N SER A 241 -1.42 -5.43 8.07
CA SER A 241 -0.16 -4.74 7.77
C SER A 241 1.03 -5.64 8.12
N ASN A 242 2.17 -5.39 7.49
CA ASN A 242 3.43 -6.09 7.77
C ASN A 242 4.63 -5.13 7.58
N GLN A 243 4.77 -4.23 8.54
CA GLN A 243 5.63 -3.06 8.55
C GLN A 243 6.91 -3.37 9.32
N LYS A 244 8.07 -3.17 8.72
CA LYS A 244 9.35 -3.34 9.43
C LYS A 244 9.61 -2.18 10.39
N GLY A 245 9.32 -0.96 9.97
CA GLY A 245 9.69 0.26 10.68
C GLY A 245 11.18 0.59 10.56
N TYR A 246 11.60 1.65 11.25
CA TYR A 246 12.96 2.15 11.18
C TYR A 246 14.01 1.15 11.68
N ARG A 247 15.24 1.21 11.15
CA ARG A 247 16.33 0.31 11.58
C ARG A 247 16.59 0.33 13.10
N LEU A 248 16.51 1.49 13.72
CA LEU A 248 16.76 1.65 15.17
C LEU A 248 15.53 1.25 16.01
N PHE A 249 14.36 1.18 15.40
CA PHE A 249 13.08 0.88 16.06
C PHE A 249 12.27 -0.09 15.20
N PRO A 250 12.80 -1.29 14.88
CA PRO A 250 12.05 -2.25 14.07
C PRO A 250 10.86 -2.78 14.88
N SER A 251 9.76 -3.08 14.21
CA SER A 251 8.62 -3.74 14.83
C SER A 251 8.96 -5.20 15.13
N GLU A 252 8.73 -5.63 16.37
CA GLU A 252 8.93 -7.04 16.79
C GLU A 252 7.96 -8.00 16.08
N GLU A 253 6.81 -7.50 15.64
CA GLU A 253 5.78 -8.28 14.95
C GLU A 253 6.02 -8.38 13.43
N PHE A 254 7.01 -7.65 12.90
CA PHE A 254 7.37 -7.75 11.49
C PHE A 254 7.84 -9.16 11.15
N ASN A 255 7.19 -9.78 10.17
CA ASN A 255 7.57 -11.11 9.71
C ASN A 255 7.78 -11.11 8.21
N ALA A 256 9.05 -11.03 7.80
CA ALA A 256 9.41 -11.03 6.39
C ALA A 256 9.03 -12.34 5.67
N GLY A 257 8.82 -13.45 6.38
CA GLY A 257 8.40 -14.74 5.79
C GLY A 257 6.88 -14.91 5.69
N ARG A 258 6.07 -13.98 6.21
CA ARG A 258 4.62 -14.10 6.27
C ARG A 258 4.01 -14.17 4.86
N VAL A 259 3.15 -15.17 4.64
CA VAL A 259 2.36 -15.34 3.41
C VAL A 259 0.91 -14.94 3.69
N SER A 260 0.34 -14.15 2.79
CA SER A 260 -1.08 -13.76 2.79
C SER A 260 -1.74 -14.33 1.54
N THR A 261 -2.87 -15.01 1.69
CA THR A 261 -3.54 -15.71 0.59
C THR A 261 -4.95 -15.17 0.42
N PHE A 262 -5.31 -14.77 -0.80
CA PHE A 262 -6.62 -14.17 -1.15
C PHE A 262 -7.26 -14.89 -2.35
N GLY A 263 -8.56 -14.70 -2.60
CA GLY A 263 -9.23 -15.27 -3.77
C GLY A 263 -10.00 -16.59 -3.55
N ASP A 264 -9.99 -17.16 -2.33
CA ASP A 264 -10.54 -18.51 -2.07
C ASP A 264 -11.98 -18.55 -1.57
N LYS A 265 -12.68 -17.41 -1.39
CA LYS A 265 -14.09 -17.47 -1.00
C LYS A 265 -14.91 -18.00 -2.18
N THR A 266 -15.21 -19.30 -2.17
CA THR A 266 -16.27 -19.90 -2.96
C THR A 266 -17.55 -19.13 -2.64
N THR A 267 -18.08 -18.37 -3.60
CA THR A 267 -19.47 -17.92 -3.53
C THR A 267 -20.32 -19.18 -3.46
N VAL A 268 -20.78 -19.53 -2.27
CA VAL A 268 -21.93 -20.41 -2.12
C VAL A 268 -23.08 -19.59 -2.67
N SER A 269 -23.44 -19.84 -3.93
CA SER A 269 -24.74 -19.45 -4.43
C SER A 269 -25.75 -20.16 -3.55
N GLU A 270 -26.44 -19.43 -2.70
CA GLU A 270 -27.66 -19.91 -2.07
C GLU A 270 -28.61 -20.28 -3.21
N ALA A 271 -28.72 -21.58 -3.45
CA ALA A 271 -29.91 -22.16 -4.04
C ALA A 271 -31.01 -21.96 -2.99
N LEU A 272 -31.96 -21.08 -3.29
CA LEU A 272 -33.27 -21.10 -2.67
C LEU A 272 -34.28 -21.25 -3.80
N GLU A 273 -34.82 -22.47 -3.87
CA GLU A 273 -36.16 -22.76 -4.38
C GLU A 273 -37.23 -21.96 -3.63
#